data_AF-A0A9P0LYV4-F1
#
_entry.id   AF-A0A9P0LYV4-F1
#
_cell.length_a   1.000
_cell.length_b   1.000
_cell.length_c   1.000
_cell.angle_alpha   90.00
_cell.angle_beta   90.00
_cell.angle_gamma   90.00
#
_symmetry.space_group_name_H-M   'P 1'
#
loop_
_entity.id
_entity.type
_entity.pdbx_description
1 polymer ?
#
loop_
_entity_poly.entity_id
_entity_poly.type
_entity_poly.pdbx_seq_one_letter_code
_entity_poly.pdbx_strand_id
1 'polypeptide(L)'
;MEDQEKMEDTCRLCDEVTDKMYSVFESTEEGFEVLQMIKECMPIVIYRTDPLSKQVCESCYNHLGALYTFKKAALETADRQKSKLKETIELAGECKEIELFLKCGDVPVSFILNCYLKDLQFAAVVSF
;
A
#
# COMPACT_ATOMS: atom_id res chain seq x y z
N MET A 1 -27.55 30.24 -21.50
CA MET A 1 -26.70 30.55 -20.34
C MET A 1 -26.20 29.22 -19.87
N GLU A 2 -24.94 28.92 -20.13
CA GLU A 2 -24.34 27.64 -19.78
C GLU A 2 -23.98 27.70 -18.30
N ASP A 3 -24.67 26.88 -17.49
CA ASP A 3 -24.31 26.64 -16.11
C ASP A 3 -22.95 25.93 -16.10
N GLN A 4 -21.87 26.71 -16.01
CA GLN A 4 -20.59 26.19 -15.53
C GLN A 4 -20.78 25.86 -14.05
N GLU A 5 -21.21 24.64 -13.77
CA GLU A 5 -21.02 24.03 -12.46
C GLU A 5 -19.53 24.13 -12.14
N LYS A 6 -19.17 25.11 -11.30
CA LYS A 6 -17.92 25.10 -10.56
C LYS A 6 -17.95 23.82 -9.75
N MET A 7 -17.36 22.76 -10.30
CA MET A 7 -17.19 21.51 -9.59
C MET A 7 -16.47 21.87 -8.29
N GLU A 8 -17.16 21.67 -7.18
CA GLU A 8 -16.70 22.10 -5.86
C GLU A 8 -15.33 21.47 -5.59
N ASP A 9 -14.39 22.27 -5.07
CA ASP A 9 -13.05 21.81 -4.69
C ASP A 9 -13.14 20.90 -3.45
N THR A 10 -13.82 19.75 -3.58
CA THR A 10 -13.96 18.73 -2.53
C THR A 10 -12.70 17.90 -2.42
N CYS A 11 -12.49 17.27 -1.28
CA CYS A 11 -11.40 16.32 -1.10
C CYS A 11 -11.62 15.06 -1.95
N ARG A 12 -10.64 14.67 -2.75
CA ARG A 12 -10.68 13.48 -3.60
C ARG A 12 -10.88 12.16 -2.86
N LEU A 13 -10.59 12.11 -1.56
CA LEU A 13 -10.64 10.88 -0.76
C LEU A 13 -11.86 10.78 0.15
N CYS A 14 -12.40 11.90 0.64
CA CYS A 14 -13.54 11.89 1.57
C CYS A 14 -14.71 12.75 1.11
N ASP A 15 -14.59 13.44 -0.03
CA ASP A 15 -15.59 14.31 -0.63
C ASP A 15 -16.02 15.52 0.24
N GLU A 16 -15.25 15.83 1.29
CA GLU A 16 -15.49 16.98 2.16
C GLU A 16 -14.84 18.26 1.61
N VAL A 17 -15.50 19.40 1.84
CA VAL A 17 -14.93 20.74 1.58
C VAL A 17 -14.27 21.26 2.84
N THR A 18 -13.01 21.70 2.73
CA THR A 18 -12.23 22.20 3.86
C THR A 18 -11.38 23.38 3.42
N ASP A 19 -11.02 24.25 4.37
CA ASP A 19 -10.22 25.46 4.09
C ASP A 19 -8.81 25.15 3.57
N LYS A 20 -8.23 24.01 3.99
CA LYS A 20 -6.85 23.63 3.66
C LYS A 20 -6.82 22.38 2.78
N MET A 21 -6.53 22.63 1.51
CA MET A 21 -6.44 21.63 0.45
C MET A 21 -5.02 21.54 -0.10
N TYR A 22 -4.62 20.34 -0.50
CA TYR A 22 -3.34 20.01 -1.11
C TYR A 22 -3.57 19.44 -2.50
N SER A 23 -2.83 19.90 -3.49
CA SER A 23 -2.93 19.34 -4.84
C SER A 23 -2.32 17.93 -4.88
N VAL A 24 -3.04 16.98 -5.48
CA VAL A 24 -2.56 15.60 -5.68
C VAL A 24 -1.25 15.56 -6.47
N PHE A 25 -1.04 16.54 -7.36
CA PHE A 25 0.09 16.60 -8.27
C PHE A 25 1.18 17.58 -7.84
N GLU A 26 1.11 18.12 -6.63
CA GLU A 26 2.13 19.02 -6.10
C GLU A 26 3.30 18.21 -5.53
N SER A 27 4.50 18.61 -5.91
CA SER A 27 5.75 18.06 -5.40
C SER A 27 6.16 18.83 -4.15
N THR A 28 6.36 18.14 -3.03
CA THR A 28 6.95 18.74 -1.82
C THR A 28 8.48 18.81 -1.94
N GLU A 29 9.12 19.73 -1.22
CA GLU A 29 10.60 19.84 -1.16
C GLU A 29 11.26 18.55 -0.63
N GLU A 30 10.50 17.75 0.13
CA GLU A 30 10.89 16.45 0.68
C GLU A 30 10.76 15.31 -0.35
N GLY A 31 10.32 15.62 -1.58
CA GLY A 31 10.28 14.70 -2.72
C GLY A 31 9.14 13.67 -2.68
N PHE A 32 8.18 13.77 -1.77
CA PHE A 32 7.04 12.86 -1.70
C PHE A 32 5.79 13.51 -2.28
N GLU A 33 5.38 13.04 -3.45
CA GLU A 33 4.15 13.46 -4.10
C GLU A 33 2.94 12.77 -3.44
N VAL A 34 1.87 13.54 -3.16
CA VAL A 34 0.58 13.00 -2.67
C VAL A 34 0.09 11.85 -3.55
N LEU A 35 0.26 11.99 -4.87
CA LEU A 35 -0.03 10.96 -5.85
C LEU A 35 0.68 9.63 -5.57
N GLN A 36 1.94 9.65 -5.11
CA GLN A 36 2.69 8.44 -4.80
C GLN A 36 2.13 7.75 -3.55
N MET A 37 1.80 8.51 -2.50
CA MET A 37 1.16 7.95 -1.31
C MET A 37 -0.19 7.29 -1.66
N ILE A 38 -0.99 7.93 -2.51
CA ILE A 38 -2.27 7.37 -2.97
C ILE A 38 -2.05 6.08 -3.74
N LYS A 39 -1.13 6.05 -4.72
CA LYS A 39 -0.83 4.84 -5.50
C LYS A 39 -0.36 3.67 -4.65
N GLU A 40 0.41 3.96 -3.60
CA GLU A 40 0.98 2.94 -2.73
C GLU A 40 -0.04 2.45 -1.69
N CYS A 41 -0.89 3.33 -1.17
CA CYS A 41 -1.70 3.02 0.01
C CYS A 41 -3.19 2.84 -0.27
N MET A 42 -3.70 3.34 -1.39
CA MET A 42 -5.12 3.35 -1.70
C MET A 42 -5.41 2.52 -2.96
N PRO A 43 -6.57 1.85 -3.03
CA PRO A 43 -6.97 1.06 -4.20
C PRO A 43 -7.57 1.96 -5.31
N ILE A 44 -6.98 3.13 -5.57
CA ILE A 44 -7.47 4.09 -6.56
C ILE A 44 -6.31 4.66 -7.39
N VAL A 45 -6.63 5.07 -8.62
CA VAL A 45 -5.67 5.73 -9.53
C VAL A 45 -6.26 7.06 -9.96
N ILE A 46 -5.46 8.12 -9.86
CA ILE A 46 -5.86 9.49 -10.21
C ILE A 46 -5.05 9.96 -11.41
N TYR A 47 -5.74 10.46 -12.44
CA TYR A 47 -5.12 10.98 -13.66
C TYR A 47 -5.20 12.51 -13.71
N ARG A 48 -4.28 13.17 -14.41
CA ARG A 48 -4.36 14.63 -14.63
C ARG A 48 -5.60 15.03 -15.45
N THR A 49 -6.10 14.11 -16.27
CA THR A 49 -7.29 14.29 -17.11
C THR A 49 -8.59 13.88 -16.44
N ASP A 50 -8.54 13.48 -15.16
CA ASP A 50 -9.73 13.07 -14.40
C ASP A 50 -10.72 14.24 -14.34
N PRO A 51 -12.02 14.05 -14.63
CA PRO A 51 -12.98 15.12 -14.50
C PRO A 51 -13.18 15.54 -13.04
N LEU A 52 -12.81 14.72 -12.07
CA LEU A 52 -13.07 14.94 -10.64
C LEU A 52 -11.96 15.76 -9.94
N SER A 53 -12.19 16.09 -8.67
CA SER A 53 -11.29 16.91 -7.86
C SER A 53 -9.86 16.35 -7.80
N LYS A 54 -8.89 17.25 -7.84
CA LYS A 54 -7.45 16.95 -7.75
C LYS A 54 -6.85 17.48 -6.45
N GLN A 55 -7.70 17.70 -5.45
CA GLN A 55 -7.36 18.21 -4.14
C GLN A 55 -7.54 17.13 -3.08
N VAL A 56 -6.75 17.20 -2.00
CA VAL A 56 -6.89 16.36 -0.80
C VAL A 56 -6.87 17.27 0.40
N CYS A 57 -7.83 17.10 1.33
CA CYS A 57 -7.86 17.89 2.55
C CYS A 57 -6.72 17.52 3.51
N GLU A 58 -6.39 18.41 4.44
CA GLU A 58 -5.34 18.19 5.43
C GLU A 58 -5.49 16.88 6.23
N SER A 59 -6.71 16.52 6.62
CA SER A 59 -6.95 15.28 7.36
C SER A 59 -6.57 14.05 6.54
N CYS A 60 -7.02 13.97 5.29
CA CYS A 60 -6.68 12.86 4.39
C CYS A 60 -5.20 12.84 4.04
N TYR A 61 -4.56 14.00 3.86
CA TYR A 61 -3.12 14.11 3.65
C TYR A 61 -2.32 13.51 4.82
N ASN A 62 -2.68 13.88 6.05
CA ASN A 62 -2.02 13.37 7.26
C ASN A 62 -2.22 11.86 7.45
N HIS A 63 -3.43 11.35 7.22
CA HIS A 63 -3.70 9.92 7.27
C HIS A 63 -2.93 9.14 6.19
N LEU A 64 -2.85 9.66 4.96
CA LEU A 64 -2.04 9.08 3.89
C LEU A 64 -0.56 8.99 4.30
N GLY A 65 0.01 10.07 4.84
CA GLY A 65 1.40 10.09 5.29
C GLY A 65 1.69 9.09 6.41
N ALA A 66 0.78 8.98 7.39
CA ALA A 66 0.89 8.01 8.46
C ALA A 66 0.82 6.56 7.94
N LEU A 67 -0.14 6.27 7.05
CA LEU A 67 -0.31 4.95 6.45
C LEU A 67 0.89 4.56 5.58
N TYR A 68 1.40 5.49 4.77
CA TYR A 68 2.58 5.28 3.94
C TYR A 68 3.82 4.95 4.76
N THR A 69 4.07 5.73 5.82
CA THR A 69 5.18 5.51 6.74
C THR A 69 5.08 4.16 7.42
N PHE A 70 3.89 3.81 7.91
CA PHE A 70 3.62 2.50 8.52
C PHE A 70 3.84 1.35 7.54
N LYS A 71 3.28 1.45 6.31
CA LYS A 71 3.46 0.44 5.25
C LYS A 71 4.93 0.20 4.96
N LYS A 72 5.72 1.26 4.78
CA LYS A 72 7.17 1.16 4.52
C LYS A 72 7.90 0.45 5.66
N ALA A 73 7.66 0.85 6.90
CA ALA A 73 8.29 0.25 8.08
C ALA A 73 7.93 -1.25 8.22
N ALA A 74 6.68 -1.61 7.93
CA ALA A 74 6.23 -3.00 7.94
C ALA A 74 6.94 -3.83 6.86
N LEU A 75 7.03 -3.33 5.63
CA LEU A 75 7.73 -4.01 4.53
C LEU A 75 9.22 -4.22 4.83
N GLU A 76 9.92 -3.19 5.29
CA GLU A 76 11.34 -3.30 5.67
C GLU A 76 11.53 -4.32 6.81
N THR A 77 10.60 -4.38 7.76
CA THR A 77 10.65 -5.35 8.85
C THR A 77 10.42 -6.77 8.34
N ALA A 78 9.47 -6.97 7.44
CA ALA A 78 9.21 -8.25 6.80
C ALA A 78 10.44 -8.74 6.01
N ASP A 79 11.12 -7.86 5.29
CA ASP A 79 12.36 -8.19 4.58
C ASP A 79 13.49 -8.57 5.54
N ARG A 80 13.67 -7.84 6.64
CA ARG A 80 14.65 -8.20 7.68
C ARG A 80 14.34 -9.56 8.31
N GLN A 81 13.07 -9.83 8.59
CA GLN A 81 12.63 -11.12 9.15
C GLN A 81 12.90 -12.26 8.16
N LYS A 82 12.63 -12.04 6.87
CA LYS A 82 12.92 -13.00 5.80
C LYS A 82 14.41 -13.33 5.71
N SER A 83 15.29 -12.33 5.82
CA SER A 83 16.75 -12.56 5.81
C SER A 83 17.22 -13.36 7.02
N LYS A 84 16.78 -12.99 8.24
CA LYS A 84 17.12 -13.74 9.48
C LYS A 84 16.66 -15.18 9.43
N LEU A 85 15.47 -15.43 8.89
CA LEU A 85 14.94 -16.77 8.76
C LEU A 85 15.78 -17.61 7.79
N LYS A 86 16.16 -17.05 6.62
CA LYS A 86 17.05 -17.72 5.66
C LYS A 86 18.38 -18.13 6.30
N GLU A 87 19.03 -17.20 7.00
CA GLU A 87 20.30 -17.46 7.70
C GLU A 87 20.13 -18.57 8.75
N THR A 88 19.04 -18.55 9.52
CA THR A 88 18.77 -19.57 10.54
C THR A 88 18.58 -20.95 9.94
N ILE A 89 17.91 -21.06 8.78
CA ILE A 89 17.69 -22.32 8.07
C ILE A 89 19.01 -22.86 7.51
N GLU A 90 19.81 -22.01 6.87
CA GLU A 90 21.13 -22.38 6.33
C GLU A 90 22.06 -22.93 7.44
N LEU A 91 22.03 -22.31 8.62
CA LEU A 91 22.81 -22.75 9.78
C LEU A 91 22.27 -24.03 10.44
N ALA A 92 20.95 -24.24 10.43
CA ALA A 92 20.33 -25.41 11.06
C ALA A 92 20.49 -26.70 10.24
N GLY A 93 20.81 -26.62 8.94
CA GLY A 93 20.91 -27.80 8.07
C GLY A 93 19.57 -28.54 7.90
N GLU A 94 18.44 -27.90 8.26
CA GLU A 94 17.12 -28.52 8.25
C GLU A 94 16.40 -28.23 6.92
N CYS A 95 16.09 -29.28 6.14
CA CYS A 95 15.18 -29.20 5.01
C CYS A 95 13.73 -29.18 5.52
N LYS A 96 13.18 -27.99 5.78
CA LYS A 96 11.74 -27.82 6.02
C LYS A 96 11.16 -26.90 4.94
N GLU A 97 10.07 -27.33 4.31
CA GLU A 97 9.26 -26.49 3.45
C GLU A 97 8.62 -25.40 4.31
N ILE A 98 8.96 -24.14 4.05
CA ILE A 98 8.40 -22.99 4.78
C ILE A 98 7.70 -22.10 3.77
N GLU A 99 6.36 -22.10 3.84
CA GLU A 99 5.55 -21.15 3.09
C GLU A 99 5.53 -19.81 3.83
N LEU A 100 6.13 -18.79 3.22
CA LEU A 100 6.13 -17.42 3.73
C LEU A 100 4.94 -16.64 3.15
N PHE A 101 3.86 -16.56 3.91
CA PHE A 101 2.71 -15.69 3.63
C PHE A 101 2.98 -14.29 4.19
N LEU A 102 3.87 -13.52 3.54
CA LEU A 102 4.20 -12.16 3.99
C LEU A 102 3.45 -11.05 3.24
N LYS A 103 2.60 -11.39 2.28
CA LYS A 103 1.87 -10.40 1.50
C LYS A 103 0.39 -10.73 1.39
N CYS A 104 -0.43 -9.71 1.52
CA CYS A 104 -1.84 -9.76 1.16
C CYS A 104 -1.93 -9.76 -0.38
N GLY A 105 -2.39 -10.87 -0.98
CA GLY A 105 -2.73 -10.94 -2.41
C GLY A 105 -1.67 -11.51 -3.36
N ASP A 106 -0.45 -11.80 -2.91
CA ASP A 106 0.50 -12.56 -3.73
C ASP A 106 0.23 -14.07 -3.61
N VAL A 107 0.19 -14.76 -4.75
CA VAL A 107 0.22 -16.22 -4.85
C VAL A 107 1.43 -16.73 -4.05
N PRO A 108 1.32 -17.82 -3.26
CA PRO A 108 2.46 -18.36 -2.53
C PRO A 108 3.68 -18.51 -3.44
N VAL A 109 4.79 -17.87 -3.09
CA VAL A 109 6.05 -18.08 -3.80
C VAL A 109 6.67 -19.36 -3.21
N SER A 110 6.28 -20.50 -3.77
CA SER A 110 6.89 -21.79 -3.46
C SER A 110 8.33 -21.78 -3.98
N PHE A 111 9.32 -21.71 -3.08
CA PHE A 111 10.71 -22.02 -3.43
C PHE A 111 10.94 -23.51 -3.22
N ILE A 112 10.98 -24.26 -4.32
CA ILE A 112 11.27 -25.70 -4.30
C ILE A 112 12.79 -25.87 -4.26
N LEU A 113 13.34 -26.25 -3.11
CA LEU A 113 14.44 -27.22 -3.09
C LEU A 113 13.82 -28.56 -2.67
N ASN A 114 13.82 -29.52 -3.60
CA ASN A 114 13.16 -30.81 -3.48
C ASN A 114 13.36 -31.48 -2.09
N CYS A 115 12.27 -31.79 -1.38
CA CYS A 115 11.82 -33.16 -1.07
C CYS A 115 10.49 -33.20 -0.29
N TYR A 116 9.48 -33.86 -0.91
CA TYR A 116 8.32 -34.60 -0.37
C TYR A 116 7.34 -34.01 0.69
N LEU A 117 6.14 -33.67 0.19
CA LEU A 117 4.76 -33.92 0.72
C LEU A 117 4.47 -33.68 2.23
N LYS A 118 3.59 -32.72 2.55
CA LYS A 118 2.10 -32.87 2.69
C LYS A 118 1.50 -31.96 3.77
N ASP A 119 0.32 -31.43 3.41
CA ASP A 119 -0.78 -30.96 4.25
C ASP A 119 -0.58 -29.67 5.06
N LEU A 120 -1.21 -28.57 4.60
CA LEU A 120 -1.95 -27.67 5.51
C LEU A 120 -3.03 -26.88 4.75
N GLN A 121 -4.29 -27.09 5.14
CA GLN A 121 -5.45 -26.31 4.70
C GLN A 121 -5.39 -24.89 5.27
N PHE A 122 -5.47 -23.87 4.40
CA PHE A 122 -5.66 -22.48 4.82
C PHE A 122 -7.13 -22.08 4.87
N ALA A 123 -7.55 -21.55 6.02
CA ALA A 123 -8.75 -20.73 6.14
C ALA A 123 -8.33 -19.25 6.01
N ALA A 124 -8.75 -18.59 4.93
CA ALA A 124 -8.62 -17.14 4.75
C ALA A 124 -9.96 -16.47 5.14
N VAL A 125 -9.90 -15.53 6.08
CA VAL A 125 -11.02 -14.78 6.71
C VAL A 125 -10.38 -13.41 7.04
N VAL A 126 -10.78 -12.21 6.59
CA VAL A 126 -11.93 -11.62 5.85
C VAL A 126 -11.32 -10.41 5.08
N SER A 127 -11.57 -10.22 3.78
CA SER A 127 -12.52 -9.25 3.18
C SER A 127 -12.73 -7.90 3.88
N PHE A 128 -12.66 -6.85 3.03
CA PHE A 128 -12.95 -5.42 3.18
C PHE A 128 -11.93 -4.55 3.92
#